data_AF-A0A8S2PR65-F1
#
_entry.id   AF-A0A8S2PR65-F1
#
_cell.length_a   1.000
_cell.length_b   1.000
_cell.length_c   1.000
_cell.angle_alpha   90.00
_cell.angle_beta   90.00
_cell.angle_gamma   90.00
#
_symmetry.space_group_name_H-M   'P 1'
#
loop_
_entity.id
_entity.type
_entity.pdbx_description
1 polymer ?
#
loop_
_entity_poly.entity_id
_entity_poly.type
_entity_poly.pdbx_seq_one_letter_code
_entity_poly.pdbx_strand_id
1 'polypeptide(L)' 'MYKSRLSWKQYIPLKRARFGFKFFMLCDMNDYILDFIIYTGRDTSYSEKFSDLPLSSRIVMTLVEDYLDLGHCI' A
#
# COMPACT_ATOMS: atom_id res chain seq x y z
N MET A 1 21.60 -8.90 3.11
CA MET A 1 20.82 -8.71 4.36
C MET A 1 20.98 -7.26 4.79
N TYR A 2 19.99 -6.41 4.50
CA TYR A 2 20.07 -4.98 4.77
C TYR A 2 19.80 -4.72 6.27
N LYS A 3 20.87 -4.40 7.01
CA LYS A 3 20.87 -4.12 8.46
C LYS A 3 20.95 -2.62 8.77
N SER A 4 20.32 -1.76 7.97
CA SER A 4 20.29 -0.32 8.27
C SER A 4 19.14 0.02 9.25
N ARG A 5 19.32 1.09 10.02
CA ARG A 5 18.31 1.65 10.93
C ARG A 5 17.32 2.49 10.14
N LEU A 6 16.35 1.85 9.50
CA LEU A 6 15.22 2.54 8.88
C LEU A 6 14.07 2.68 9.87
N SER A 7 13.58 3.91 10.01
CA SER A 7 12.49 4.27 10.93
C SER A 7 11.16 3.60 10.57
N TRP A 8 10.94 3.29 9.29
CA TRP A 8 9.70 2.72 8.76
C TRP A 8 9.78 1.22 8.45
N LYS A 9 10.78 0.54 9.03
CA LYS A 9 10.86 -0.91 9.01
C LYS A 9 9.75 -1.49 9.88
N GLN A 10 8.87 -2.29 9.30
CA GLN A 10 7.74 -2.87 10.02
C GLN A 10 8.03 -4.28 10.52
N TYR A 11 7.61 -4.57 11.75
CA TYR A 11 7.57 -5.92 12.30
C TYR A 11 6.18 -6.54 12.09
N ILE A 12 6.12 -7.68 11.40
CA ILE A 12 4.91 -8.45 11.15
C ILE A 12 5.16 -9.89 11.65
N PRO A 13 4.65 -10.25 12.84
CA PRO A 13 5.05 -11.49 13.53
C PRO A 13 4.69 -12.76 12.75
N LEU A 14 3.61 -12.71 11.97
CA LEU A 14 3.09 -13.85 11.20
C LEU A 14 3.76 -14.06 9.84
N LYS A 15 4.68 -13.18 9.41
CA LYS A 15 5.43 -13.36 8.15
C LYS A 15 6.76 -14.07 8.38
N ARG A 16 7.19 -14.91 7.43
CA ARG A 16 8.50 -15.59 7.43
C ARG A 16 9.65 -14.59 7.65
N ALA A 17 9.66 -13.53 6.86
CA ALA A 17 10.52 -12.37 7.08
C ALA A 17 9.79 -11.38 8.01
N ARG A 18 9.99 -11.55 9.32
CA ARG A 18 9.26 -10.78 10.34
C ARG A 18 9.52 -9.29 10.28
N PHE A 19 10.69 -8.87 9.82
CA PHE A 19 11.00 -7.46 9.66
C PHE A 19 11.26 -7.12 8.20
N GLY A 20 10.61 -6.08 7.70
CA GLY A 20 10.81 -5.61 6.34
C GLY A 20 10.02 -4.36 6.02
N PHE A 21 9.97 -4.02 4.74
CA PHE A 21 9.08 -3.00 4.22
C PHE A 21 7.69 -3.60 4.04
N LYS A 22 6.67 -2.78 4.31
CA LYS A 22 5.27 -3.15 4.08
C LYS A 22 4.80 -2.41 2.82
N PHE A 23 4.36 -3.17 1.83
CA PHE A 23 3.78 -2.65 0.59
C PHE A 23 2.29 -2.96 0.57
N PHE A 24 1.49 -2.01 0.07
CA PHE A 24 0.16 -2.26 -0.44
C PHE A 24 0.26 -2.25 -1.96
N MET A 25 -0.24 -3.28 -2.64
CA MET A 25 -0.10 -3.43 -4.08
C MET A 25 -1.47 -3.68 -4.68
N LEU A 26 -1.76 -2.98 -5.78
CA LEU A 26 -2.85 -3.31 -6.68
C LEU A 26 -2.29 -4.19 -7.79
N CYS A 27 -2.88 -5.36 -7.96
CA CYS A 27 -2.47 -6.32 -8.98
C CYS A 27 -3.64 -6.64 -9.90
N ASP A 28 -3.34 -6.82 -11.19
CA ASP A 28 -4.26 -7.39 -12.15
C ASP A 28 -4.41 -8.91 -11.94
N MET A 29 -5.46 -9.49 -12.52
CA MET A 29 -5.68 -10.94 -12.50
C MET A 29 -4.58 -11.74 -13.20
N ASN A 30 -3.80 -11.11 -14.07
CA ASN A 30 -2.65 -11.72 -14.75
C ASN A 30 -1.33 -11.51 -14.00
N ASP A 31 -1.37 -11.29 -12.67
CA ASP A 31 -0.21 -11.10 -11.80
C ASP A 31 0.67 -9.87 -12.12
N TYR A 32 0.15 -8.89 -12.87
CA TYR A 32 0.84 -7.62 -13.07
C TYR A 32 0.57 -6.66 -11.91
N ILE A 33 1.62 -6.01 -11.41
CA ILE A 33 1.47 -4.92 -10.45
C ILE A 33 1.07 -3.66 -11.23
N LEU A 34 -0.12 -3.15 -10.94
CA LEU A 34 -0.66 -1.93 -11.54
C LEU A 34 -0.18 -0.69 -10.79
N ASP A 35 -0.25 -0.73 -9.47
CA ASP A 35 0.22 0.36 -8.59
C ASP A 35 0.63 -0.18 -7.22
N PHE A 36 1.44 0.57 -6.48
CA PHE A 36 1.82 0.22 -5.12
C PHE A 36 2.12 1.44 -4.23
N ILE A 37 1.80 1.29 -2.94
CA ILE A 37 2.12 2.25 -1.89
C ILE A 37 3.08 1.61 -0.90
N ILE A 38 4.18 2.31 -0.61
CA ILE A 38 5.13 1.94 0.43
C ILE A 38 4.64 2.52 1.76
N TYR A 39 4.38 1.68 2.75
CA TYR A 39 4.03 2.14 4.08
C TYR A 39 5.25 2.69 4.81
N THR A 40 5.27 3.99 5.05
CA THR A 40 6.34 4.70 5.76
C THR A 40 5.92 5.11 7.18
N GLY A 41 4.76 4.65 7.67
CA GLY A 41 4.21 5.05 8.96
C GLY A 41 3.26 6.24 8.81
N ARG A 42 3.46 7.28 9.62
CA ARG A 42 2.62 8.49 9.58
C ARG A 42 2.84 9.32 8.31
N ASP A 43 4.05 9.26 7.77
CA ASP A 43 4.45 10.02 6.58
C ASP A 43 4.12 9.26 5.27
N THR A 44 3.14 8.34 5.32
CA THR A 44 2.74 7.61 4.12
C THR A 44 1.92 8.55 3.25
N SER A 45 2.38 8.76 2.02
CA SER A 45 1.68 9.55 1.01
C SER A 45 0.45 8.78 0.53
N TYR A 46 -0.71 9.43 0.65
CA TYR A 46 -1.99 8.99 0.10
C TYR A 46 -2.59 10.14 -0.70
N SER A 47 -3.55 9.85 -1.57
CA SER A 47 -4.27 10.88 -2.30
C SER A 47 -5.08 11.75 -1.33
N GLU A 48 -4.93 13.07 -1.45
CA GLU A 48 -5.64 14.06 -0.61
C GLU A 48 -7.16 14.07 -0.89
N LYS A 49 -7.57 13.58 -2.07
CA LYS A 49 -8.97 13.46 -2.50
C LYS A 49 -9.79 12.57 -1.56
N PHE A 50 -9.14 11.64 -0.87
CA PHE A 50 -9.77 10.65 0.01
C PHE A 50 -9.40 10.86 1.49
N SER A 51 -9.06 12.10 1.86
CA SER A 51 -8.58 12.48 3.19
C SER A 51 -9.63 12.38 4.29
N ASP A 52 -10.91 12.30 3.93
CA ASP A 52 -12.07 12.09 4.78
C ASP A 52 -12.32 10.61 5.11
N LEU A 53 -11.83 9.69 4.28
CA LEU A 53 -12.04 8.26 4.46
C LEU A 53 -11.15 7.64 5.55
N PRO A 54 -11.60 6.53 6.20
CA PRO A 54 -10.75 5.72 7.06
C PRO A 54 -9.50 5.23 6.32
N LEU A 55 -8.40 5.02 7.06
CA LEU A 55 -7.09 4.67 6.47
C LEU A 55 -7.15 3.49 5.50
N SER A 56 -7.87 2.41 5.87
CA SER A 56 -8.02 1.22 5.01
C SER A 56 -8.68 1.57 3.68
N SER A 57 -9.78 2.32 3.73
CA SER A 57 -10.50 2.75 2.53
C SER A 57 -9.67 3.73 1.72
N ARG A 58 -8.96 4.66 2.37
CA ARG A 58 -8.07 5.62 1.71
C ARG A 58 -6.95 4.93 0.94
N ILE A 59 -6.33 3.90 1.51
CA ILE A 59 -5.29 3.11 0.83
C ILE A 59 -5.84 2.50 -0.45
N VAL A 60 -7.02 1.85 -0.36
CA VAL A 60 -7.65 1.22 -1.52
C VAL A 60 -8.00 2.28 -2.57
N MET A 61 -8.69 3.35 -2.17
CA MET A 61 -9.11 4.43 -3.07
C MET A 61 -7.93 5.13 -3.75
N THR A 62 -6.80 5.29 -3.05
CA THR A 62 -5.58 5.86 -3.65
C THR A 62 -5.02 4.93 -4.74
N LEU A 63 -4.96 3.62 -4.48
CA LEU A 63 -4.40 2.64 -5.43
C LEU A 63 -5.27 2.49 -6.69
N VAL A 64 -6.59 2.61 -6.57
CA VAL A 64 -7.53 2.39 -7.68
C VAL A 64 -7.92 3.68 -8.39
N GLU A 65 -7.37 4.83 -7.99
CA GLU A 65 -7.80 6.16 -8.44
C GLU A 65 -7.85 6.27 -9.98
N ASP A 66 -6.83 5.77 -10.67
CA ASP A 66 -6.72 5.80 -12.14
C ASP A 66 -7.66 4.79 -12.86
N TYR A 67 -8.31 3.90 -12.10
CA TYR A 67 -9.17 2.83 -12.60
C TYR A 67 -10.64 3.00 -12.20
N LEU A 68 -10.99 4.10 -11.53
CA LEU A 68 -12.36 4.42 -11.16
C LEU A 68 -13.21 4.69 -12.42
N ASP A 69 -14.51 4.39 -12.32
CA ASP A 69 -15.51 4.64 -13.37
C ASP A 69 -15.31 3.88 -14.70
N LEU A 70 -14.40 2.89 -14.72
CA LEU A 70 -14.16 2.02 -15.88
C LEU A 70 -14.95 0.69 -15.86
N GLY A 71 -15.77 0.47 -14.83
CA GLY A 71 -16.57 -0.76 -14.68
C GLY A 71 -15.79 -1.99 -14.21
N HIS A 72 -14.60 -1.79 -13.63
CA HIS A 72 -13.80 -2.86 -13.03
C HIS A 72 -14.35 -3.29 -11.65
N CYS A 73 -14.10 -4.55 -11.29
CA CYS A 73 -14.34 -5.07 -9.94
C CYS A 73 -13.01 -5.18 -9.19
N ILE A 74 -12.99 -4.72 -7.95
CA ILE A 74 -11.83 -4.67 -7.05
C ILE A 74 -12.02 -5.68 -5.91
#